data_AF-A0A3C0JMJ0-F1
#
_entry.id   AF-A0A3C0JMJ0-F1
#
_cell.length_a   1.000
_cell.length_b   1.000
_cell.length_c   1.000
_cell.angle_alpha   90.00
_cell.angle_beta   90.00
_cell.angle_gamma   90.00
#
_symmetry.space_group_name_H-M   'P 1'
#
loop_
_entity.id
_entity.type
_entity.pdbx_description
1 polymer ?
#
loop_
_entity_poly.entity_id
_entity_poly.type
_entity_poly.pdbx_seq_one_letter_code
_entity_poly.pdbx_strand_id
1 'polypeptide(L)'
;MTNWKLVLLIILVVVVFVGVAGYGDFRETFGNLSRFPITYLLGALGLAAMNYALRYLRWSYYLKVLNIRVPLGLNCLVFLSGLAMSITPGKAGEFLKSYLLRDRASVPVARSAPIVVMERLTDVVSVVLLAAIGLASLPLYLMIILAAALLLCFAALALFASRSGGRVLDLPVIRKWKTDLESSHDGLRRLAAPKVMVLAVSLGLAAWLSEGIALWLILRGLESSTP
;
A
#
# COMPACT_ATOMS: atom_id res chain seq x y z
N MET A 1 -25.95 -4.82 17.34
CA MET A 1 -25.63 -6.06 16.60
C MET A 1 -24.19 -6.49 16.94
N THR A 2 -23.83 -6.85 18.18
CA THR A 2 -22.37 -6.73 18.48
C THR A 2 -21.70 -7.71 19.45
N ASN A 3 -22.38 -8.46 20.31
CA ASN A 3 -21.65 -9.30 21.29
C ASN A 3 -21.32 -10.71 20.76
N TRP A 4 -22.27 -11.37 20.10
CA TRP A 4 -22.09 -12.74 19.58
C TRP A 4 -21.04 -12.83 18.45
N LYS A 5 -21.00 -11.84 17.55
CA LYS A 5 -20.00 -11.78 16.48
C LYS A 5 -18.59 -11.55 17.01
N LEU A 6 -18.45 -10.75 18.07
CA LEU A 6 -17.18 -10.53 18.76
C LEU A 6 -16.69 -11.81 19.45
N VAL A 7 -17.58 -12.52 20.14
CA VAL A 7 -17.23 -13.81 20.78
C VAL A 7 -16.81 -14.84 19.73
N LEU A 8 -17.52 -14.95 18.60
CA LEU A 8 -17.12 -15.83 17.50
C LEU A 8 -15.76 -15.45 16.90
N LEU A 9 -15.47 -14.15 16.74
CA LEU A 9 -14.16 -13.67 16.26
C LEU A 9 -13.04 -14.00 17.25
N ILE A 10 -13.27 -13.82 18.55
CA ILE A 10 -12.29 -14.14 19.60
C ILE A 10 -12.02 -15.65 19.61
N ILE A 11 -13.07 -16.48 19.56
CA ILE A 11 -12.93 -17.94 19.51
C ILE A 11 -12.17 -18.35 18.24
N LEU A 12 -12.49 -17.77 17.08
CA LEU A 12 -11.77 -18.03 15.84
C LEU A 12 -10.29 -17.67 15.93
N VAL A 13 -9.96 -16.50 16.49
CA VAL A 13 -8.57 -16.06 16.70
C VAL A 13 -7.84 -17.03 17.63
N VAL A 14 -8.46 -17.45 18.72
CA VAL A 14 -7.87 -18.40 19.68
C VAL A 14 -7.66 -19.77 19.02
N VAL A 15 -8.64 -20.28 18.28
CA VAL A 15 -8.52 -21.58 17.58
C VAL A 15 -7.45 -21.54 16.50
N VAL A 16 -7.38 -20.46 15.72
CA VAL A 16 -6.32 -20.27 14.71
C VAL A 16 -4.97 -20.15 15.39
N PHE A 17 -4.86 -19.38 16.48
CA PHE A 17 -3.61 -19.24 17.23
C PHE A 17 -3.16 -20.56 17.83
N VAL A 18 -4.06 -21.32 18.47
CA VAL A 18 -3.76 -22.64 19.03
C VAL A 18 -3.47 -23.66 17.93
N GLY A 19 -4.14 -23.58 16.78
CA GLY A 19 -3.84 -24.42 15.62
C GLY A 19 -2.45 -24.15 15.05
N VAL A 20 -2.08 -22.88 14.87
CA VAL A 20 -0.74 -22.48 14.43
C VAL A 20 0.31 -22.82 15.49
N ALA A 21 0.00 -22.61 16.77
CA ALA A 21 0.90 -22.90 17.88
C ALA A 21 1.06 -24.39 18.16
N GLY A 22 0.04 -25.20 17.92
CA GLY A 22 0.07 -26.65 18.06
C GLY A 22 0.70 -27.35 16.87
N TYR A 23 0.67 -26.73 15.68
CA TYR A 23 1.32 -27.24 14.47
C TYR A 23 2.78 -26.76 14.34
N GLY A 24 3.11 -25.59 14.89
CA GLY A 24 4.45 -25.03 14.88
C GLY A 24 5.30 -25.56 16.03
N ASP A 25 6.35 -26.33 15.71
CA ASP A 25 7.36 -26.69 16.71
C ASP A 25 8.21 -25.45 17.04
N PHE A 26 7.76 -24.64 18.01
CA PHE A 26 8.43 -23.41 18.41
C PHE A 26 9.85 -23.64 18.90
N ARG A 27 10.17 -24.84 19.41
CA ARG A 27 11.51 -25.21 19.89
C ARG A 27 12.48 -25.34 18.73
N GLU A 28 12.05 -26.01 17.66
CA GLU A 28 12.81 -26.15 16.43
C GLU A 28 12.90 -24.81 15.67
N THR A 29 11.82 -24.02 15.68
CA THR A 29 11.78 -22.68 15.08
C THR A 29 12.77 -21.71 15.76
N PHE A 30 12.84 -21.69 17.10
CA PHE A 30 13.83 -20.88 17.84
C PHE A 30 15.27 -21.39 17.66
N GLY A 31 15.45 -22.71 17.54
CA GLY A 31 16.74 -23.33 17.24
C GLY A 31 17.29 -22.94 15.87
N ASN A 32 16.42 -22.95 14.86
CA ASN A 32 16.77 -22.53 13.50
C ASN A 32 16.99 -21.03 13.39
N LEU A 33 16.22 -20.21 14.11
CA LEU A 33 16.42 -18.76 14.16
C LEU A 33 17.78 -18.39 14.78
N SER A 34 18.26 -19.18 15.75
CA SER A 34 19.57 -18.99 16.38
C SER A 34 20.75 -19.32 15.46
N ARG A 35 20.51 -20.10 14.39
CA ARG A 35 21.51 -20.45 13.37
C ARG A 35 21.34 -19.67 12.07
N PHE A 36 20.39 -18.75 12.02
CA PHE A 36 20.10 -17.98 10.82
C PHE A 36 21.30 -17.08 10.46
N PRO A 37 21.81 -17.12 9.22
CA PRO A 37 23.00 -16.35 8.89
C PRO A 37 22.71 -14.85 8.88
N ILE A 38 23.53 -14.08 9.61
CA ILE A 38 23.35 -12.63 9.79
C ILE A 38 23.39 -11.86 8.47
N THR A 39 24.10 -12.38 7.47
CA THR A 39 24.20 -11.79 6.13
C THR A 39 22.85 -11.76 5.40
N TYR A 40 22.06 -12.83 5.48
CA TYR A 40 20.69 -12.86 4.92
C TYR A 40 19.77 -11.91 5.68
N LEU A 41 19.93 -11.79 7.00
CA LEU A 41 19.12 -10.88 7.82
C LEU A 41 19.41 -9.43 7.44
N LEU A 42 20.68 -9.04 7.37
CA LEU A 42 21.10 -7.69 6.96
C LEU A 42 20.67 -7.38 5.53
N GLY A 43 20.77 -8.35 4.61
CA GLY A 43 20.29 -8.21 3.24
C GLY A 43 18.77 -7.97 3.16
N ALA A 44 17.98 -8.76 3.89
CA ALA A 44 16.53 -8.60 3.97
C ALA A 44 16.13 -7.25 4.60
N LEU A 45 16.80 -6.82 5.67
CA LEU A 45 16.59 -5.50 6.29
C LEU A 45 16.96 -4.36 5.33
N GLY A 46 18.05 -4.49 4.58
CA GLY A 46 18.44 -3.51 3.57
C GLY A 46 17.40 -3.37 2.45
N LEU A 47 16.85 -4.49 1.98
CA LEU A 47 15.76 -4.49 1.00
C LEU A 47 14.45 -3.93 1.55
N ALA A 48 14.13 -4.21 2.82
CA ALA A 48 12.98 -3.61 3.48
C ALA A 48 13.13 -2.09 3.63
N ALA A 49 14.33 -1.61 3.99
CA ALA A 49 14.65 -0.18 4.03
C ALA A 49 14.55 0.46 2.64
N MET A 50 15.04 -0.21 1.59
CA MET A 50 14.92 0.24 0.20
C MET A 50 13.44 0.35 -0.22
N ASN A 51 12.60 -0.64 0.13
CA ASN A 51 11.16 -0.60 -0.12
C ASN A 51 10.52 0.65 0.51
N TYR A 52 10.83 0.95 1.78
CA TYR A 52 10.30 2.16 2.43
C TYR A 52 10.84 3.45 1.80
N ALA A 53 12.10 3.48 1.39
CA ALA A 53 12.69 4.63 0.69
C ALA A 53 12.01 4.90 -0.66
N LEU A 54 11.75 3.86 -1.45
CA LEU A 54 11.04 3.97 -2.74
C LEU A 54 9.60 4.47 -2.55
N ARG A 55 8.89 3.96 -1.52
CA ARG A 55 7.55 4.44 -1.15
C ARG A 55 7.58 5.92 -0.72
N TYR A 56 8.59 6.34 0.04
CA TYR A 56 8.78 7.75 0.41
C TYR A 56 9.06 8.65 -0.79
N LEU A 57 9.89 8.20 -1.73
CA LEU A 57 10.18 8.92 -2.97
C LEU A 57 8.93 9.11 -3.81
N ARG A 58 8.09 8.07 -3.94
CA ARG A 58 6.80 8.15 -4.63
C ARG A 58 5.85 9.15 -3.96
N TRP A 59 5.70 9.08 -2.64
CA TRP A 59 4.91 10.04 -1.86
C TRP A 59 5.38 11.49 -2.09
N SER A 60 6.69 11.71 -2.00
CA SER A 60 7.31 13.02 -2.21
C SER A 60 7.13 13.52 -3.65
N TYR A 61 7.15 12.62 -4.63
CA TYR A 61 6.87 12.93 -6.02
C TYR A 61 5.41 13.36 -6.23
N TYR A 62 4.45 12.67 -5.61
CA TYR A 62 3.03 13.06 -5.68
C TYR A 62 2.74 14.41 -5.05
N LEU A 63 3.37 14.76 -3.93
CA LEU A 63 3.28 16.11 -3.35
C LEU A 63 3.78 17.17 -4.34
N LYS A 64 4.89 16.90 -5.04
CA LYS A 64 5.42 17.81 -6.08
C LYS A 64 4.44 17.97 -7.25
N VAL A 65 3.83 16.88 -7.74
CA VAL A 65 2.84 16.91 -8.84
C VAL A 65 1.62 17.78 -8.47
N LEU A 66 1.19 17.73 -7.20
CA LEU A 66 0.09 18.55 -6.71
C LEU A 66 0.51 19.97 -6.25
N ASN A 67 1.77 20.36 -6.48
CA ASN A 67 2.34 21.64 -6.03
C ASN A 67 2.19 21.89 -4.51
N ILE A 68 2.24 20.83 -3.72
CA ILE A 68 2.21 20.90 -2.26
C ILE A 68 3.65 21.00 -1.77
N ARG A 69 4.04 22.15 -1.22
CA ARG A 69 5.38 22.39 -0.68
C ARG A 69 5.39 22.12 0.81
N VAL A 70 6.20 21.16 1.24
CA VAL A 70 6.37 20.76 2.65
C VAL A 70 7.87 20.69 2.95
N PRO A 71 8.33 21.18 4.11
CA PRO A 71 9.71 20.99 4.55
C PRO A 71 10.07 19.49 4.61
N LEU A 72 11.29 19.13 4.20
CA LEU A 72 11.72 17.73 4.10
C LEU A 72 11.57 16.95 5.42
N GLY A 73 11.94 17.57 6.56
CA GLY A 73 11.80 16.93 7.87
C GLY A 73 10.35 16.62 8.22
N LEU A 74 9.44 17.58 7.98
CA LEU A 74 8.01 17.39 8.21
C LEU A 74 7.44 16.33 7.25
N ASN A 75 7.84 16.35 5.98
CA ASN A 75 7.41 15.35 5.00
C ASN A 75 7.81 13.92 5.40
N CYS A 76 9.04 13.75 5.89
CA CYS A 76 9.53 12.47 6.40
C CYS A 76 8.71 12.00 7.61
N LEU A 77 8.46 12.87 8.59
CA LEU A 77 7.64 12.55 9.76
C LEU A 77 6.20 12.19 9.41
N VAL A 78 5.59 12.92 8.47
CA VAL A 78 4.25 12.61 7.94
C VAL A 78 4.25 11.23 7.28
N PHE A 79 5.27 10.90 6.49
CA PHE A 79 5.36 9.59 5.86
C PHE A 79 5.55 8.46 6.89
N LEU A 80 6.47 8.61 7.83
CA LEU A 80 6.75 7.61 8.88
C LEU A 80 5.55 7.38 9.80
N SER A 81 4.87 8.45 10.21
CA SER A 81 3.62 8.33 10.99
C SER A 81 2.53 7.61 10.20
N GLY A 82 2.43 7.85 8.89
CA GLY A 82 1.54 7.12 8.01
C GLY A 82 1.87 5.63 7.92
N LEU A 83 3.16 5.26 7.87
CA LEU A 83 3.62 3.87 7.89
C LEU A 83 3.28 3.17 9.21
N ALA A 84 3.49 3.83 10.36
CA ALA A 84 3.14 3.28 11.66
C ALA A 84 1.63 2.96 11.76
N MET A 85 0.81 3.77 11.10
CA MET A 85 -0.64 3.58 11.06
C MET A 85 -1.13 2.62 9.97
N SER A 86 -0.24 2.03 9.16
CA SER A 86 -0.60 1.01 8.18
C SER A 86 -1.09 -0.30 8.82
N ILE A 87 -0.89 -0.50 10.13
CA ILE A 87 -1.41 -1.63 10.91
C ILE A 87 -2.93 -1.57 11.08
N THR A 88 -3.54 -0.40 10.86
CA THR A 88 -5.00 -0.22 10.98
C THR A 88 -5.78 -0.99 9.90
N PRO A 89 -6.97 -1.53 10.23
CA PRO A 89 -7.76 -2.30 9.28
C PRO A 89 -8.12 -1.46 8.05
N GLY A 90 -7.93 -2.05 6.86
CA GLY A 90 -8.16 -1.37 5.58
C GLY A 90 -7.14 -0.28 5.23
N LYS A 91 -6.03 -0.15 5.99
CA LYS A 91 -5.02 0.92 5.85
C LYS A 91 -5.62 2.33 5.94
N ALA A 92 -6.76 2.47 6.62
CA ALA A 92 -7.45 3.76 6.79
C ALA A 92 -6.56 4.79 7.52
N GLY A 93 -5.65 4.33 8.37
CA GLY A 93 -4.67 5.15 9.07
C GLY A 93 -3.71 5.91 8.15
N GLU A 94 -3.58 5.55 6.87
CA GLU A 94 -2.77 6.34 5.94
C GLU A 94 -3.39 7.69 5.57
N PHE A 95 -4.71 7.85 5.71
CA PHE A 95 -5.35 9.16 5.61
C PHE A 95 -4.93 10.12 6.74
N LEU A 96 -4.30 9.61 7.81
CA LEU A 96 -3.69 10.45 8.82
C LEU A 96 -2.59 11.34 8.22
N LYS A 97 -1.91 10.91 7.15
CA LYS A 97 -0.93 11.75 6.43
C LYS A 97 -1.57 13.05 5.97
N SER A 98 -2.77 12.97 5.40
CA SER A 98 -3.55 14.12 4.93
C SER A 98 -4.00 15.01 6.08
N TYR A 99 -4.37 14.43 7.22
CA TYR A 99 -4.74 15.18 8.42
C TYR A 99 -3.53 15.91 9.03
N LEU A 100 -2.37 15.25 9.11
CA LEU A 100 -1.14 15.84 9.62
C LEU A 100 -0.62 16.96 8.70
N LEU A 101 -0.79 16.84 7.38
CA LEU A 101 -0.50 17.92 6.44
C LEU A 101 -1.44 19.12 6.62
N ARG A 102 -2.71 18.88 6.97
CA ARG A 102 -3.64 19.96 7.32
C ARG A 102 -3.20 20.70 8.57
N ASP A 103 -2.87 19.95 9.61
CA ASP A 103 -2.51 20.51 10.93
C ASP A 103 -1.15 21.22 10.90
N ARG A 104 -0.12 20.60 10.32
CA ARG A 104 1.27 21.08 10.39
C ARG A 104 1.74 21.89 9.19
N ALA A 105 1.07 21.77 8.04
CA ALA A 105 1.44 22.45 6.81
C ALA A 105 0.28 23.25 6.19
N SER A 106 -0.87 23.38 6.87
CA SER A 106 -2.06 24.11 6.40
C SER A 106 -2.58 23.65 5.02
N VAL A 107 -2.30 22.39 4.64
CA VAL A 107 -2.74 21.82 3.35
C VAL A 107 -4.13 21.20 3.54
N PRO A 108 -5.15 21.62 2.78
CA PRO A 108 -6.47 21.01 2.85
C PRO A 108 -6.41 19.49 2.62
N VAL A 109 -7.15 18.72 3.42
CA VAL A 109 -7.22 17.24 3.29
C VAL A 109 -7.67 16.86 1.87
N ALA A 110 -8.60 17.62 1.30
CA ALA A 110 -9.08 17.47 -0.08
C ALA A 110 -7.96 17.49 -1.13
N ARG A 111 -6.89 18.27 -0.92
CA ARG A 111 -5.75 18.29 -1.85
C ARG A 111 -4.83 17.09 -1.71
N SER A 112 -4.69 16.51 -0.52
CA SER A 112 -3.73 15.42 -0.26
C SER A 112 -4.37 14.04 -0.26
N ALA A 113 -5.67 13.92 -0.02
CA ALA A 113 -6.42 12.66 -0.05
C ALA A 113 -6.32 11.91 -1.39
N PRO A 114 -6.34 12.58 -2.57
CA PRO A 114 -6.08 11.94 -3.86
C PRO A 114 -4.76 11.15 -3.91
N ILE A 115 -3.73 11.62 -3.20
CA ILE A 115 -2.41 10.97 -3.17
C ILE A 115 -2.56 9.56 -2.57
N VAL A 116 -3.22 9.45 -1.42
CA VAL A 116 -3.41 8.17 -0.71
C VAL A 116 -4.17 7.18 -1.59
N VAL A 117 -5.21 7.62 -2.29
CA VAL A 117 -5.96 6.78 -3.23
C VAL A 117 -5.08 6.28 -4.38
N MET A 118 -4.28 7.18 -4.97
CA MET A 118 -3.39 6.84 -6.07
C MET A 118 -2.24 5.93 -5.64
N GLU A 119 -1.72 6.08 -4.42
CA GLU A 119 -0.76 5.12 -3.85
C GLU A 119 -1.35 3.70 -3.81
N ARG A 120 -2.63 3.55 -3.45
CA ARG A 120 -3.30 2.23 -3.43
C ARG A 120 -3.48 1.66 -4.84
N LEU A 121 -3.97 2.47 -5.77
CA LEU A 121 -4.18 2.03 -7.15
C LEU A 121 -2.86 1.61 -7.80
N THR A 122 -1.80 2.41 -7.62
CA THR A 122 -0.49 2.08 -8.16
C THR A 122 0.13 0.85 -7.49
N ASP A 123 -0.05 0.68 -6.18
CA ASP A 123 0.37 -0.56 -5.50
C ASP A 123 -0.32 -1.80 -6.10
N VAL A 124 -1.64 -1.76 -6.32
CA VAL A 124 -2.38 -2.88 -6.92
C VAL A 124 -1.90 -3.15 -8.34
N VAL A 125 -1.75 -2.12 -9.17
CA VAL A 125 -1.24 -2.27 -10.54
C VAL A 125 0.16 -2.88 -10.53
N SER A 126 1.07 -2.41 -9.66
CA SER A 126 2.42 -2.96 -9.54
C SER A 126 2.41 -4.44 -9.13
N VAL A 127 1.62 -4.82 -8.13
CA VAL A 127 1.52 -6.22 -7.68
C VAL A 127 0.97 -7.11 -8.79
N VAL A 128 -0.08 -6.67 -9.49
CA VAL A 128 -0.66 -7.48 -10.56
C VAL A 128 0.31 -7.63 -11.73
N LEU A 129 1.05 -6.57 -12.09
CA LEU A 129 2.09 -6.65 -13.12
C LEU A 129 3.21 -7.62 -12.71
N LEU A 130 3.66 -7.60 -11.46
CA LEU A 130 4.64 -8.58 -10.97
C LEU A 130 4.08 -10.00 -11.00
N ALA A 131 2.84 -10.19 -10.56
CA ALA A 131 2.18 -11.49 -10.62
C ALA A 131 2.01 -11.98 -12.07
N ALA A 132 1.77 -11.08 -13.01
CA ALA A 132 1.70 -11.38 -14.44
C ALA A 132 3.05 -11.73 -15.07
N ILE A 133 4.17 -11.29 -14.50
CA ILE A 133 5.49 -11.79 -14.89
C ILE A 133 5.68 -13.24 -14.38
N GLY A 134 5.14 -13.56 -13.20
CA GLY A 134 5.12 -14.91 -12.64
C GLY A 134 4.04 -15.85 -13.21
N LEU A 135 3.27 -15.41 -14.21
CA LEU A 135 2.04 -16.07 -14.66
C LEU A 135 2.24 -17.50 -15.19
N ALA A 136 3.45 -17.85 -15.64
CA ALA A 136 3.76 -19.16 -16.22
C ALA A 136 3.54 -20.33 -15.24
N SER A 137 3.49 -20.08 -13.93
CA SER A 137 3.27 -21.09 -12.89
C SER A 137 1.94 -20.94 -12.15
N LEU A 138 1.10 -19.97 -12.53
CA LEU A 138 -0.14 -19.68 -11.80
C LEU A 138 -1.33 -20.46 -12.36
N PRO A 139 -2.23 -20.98 -11.51
CA PRO A 139 -3.45 -21.64 -11.96
C PRO A 139 -4.43 -20.65 -12.61
N LEU A 140 -5.26 -21.14 -13.54
CA LEU A 140 -6.16 -20.31 -14.37
C LEU A 140 -7.10 -19.39 -13.57
N TYR A 141 -7.64 -19.86 -12.45
CA TYR A 141 -8.52 -19.05 -11.61
C TYR A 141 -7.81 -17.80 -11.07
N LEU A 142 -6.52 -17.89 -10.75
CA LEU A 142 -5.74 -16.77 -10.25
C LEU A 142 -5.45 -15.77 -11.36
N MET A 143 -5.21 -16.25 -12.58
CA MET A 143 -5.07 -15.39 -13.77
C MET A 143 -6.34 -14.58 -14.04
N ILE A 144 -7.52 -15.20 -13.92
CA ILE A 144 -8.82 -14.53 -14.09
C ILE A 144 -9.02 -13.45 -13.02
N ILE A 145 -8.71 -13.75 -11.75
CA ILE A 145 -8.81 -12.78 -10.64
C ILE A 145 -7.89 -11.58 -10.89
N LEU A 146 -6.65 -11.81 -11.30
CA LEU A 146 -5.69 -10.74 -11.60
C LEU A 146 -6.14 -9.88 -12.78
N ALA A 147 -6.65 -10.50 -13.86
CA ALA A 147 -7.19 -9.78 -15.01
C ALA A 147 -8.40 -8.91 -14.63
N ALA A 148 -9.32 -9.44 -13.82
CA ALA A 148 -10.46 -8.68 -13.30
C ALA A 148 -10.02 -7.50 -12.43
N ALA A 149 -9.02 -7.70 -11.55
CA ALA A 149 -8.48 -6.63 -10.71
C ALA A 149 -7.82 -5.51 -11.54
N LEU A 150 -7.07 -5.86 -12.60
CA LEU A 150 -6.52 -4.89 -13.54
C LEU A 150 -7.60 -4.11 -14.26
N LEU A 151 -8.63 -4.80 -14.75
CA LEU A 151 -9.74 -4.17 -15.47
C LEU A 151 -10.51 -3.20 -14.57
N LEU A 152 -10.74 -3.55 -13.30
CA LEU A 152 -11.31 -2.67 -12.29
C LEU A 152 -10.42 -1.45 -12.01
N CYS A 153 -9.10 -1.64 -11.89
CA CYS A 153 -8.16 -0.53 -11.69
C CYS A 153 -8.15 0.40 -12.91
N PHE A 154 -8.16 -0.16 -14.12
CA PHE A 154 -8.20 0.62 -15.35
C PHE A 154 -9.53 1.38 -15.48
N ALA A 155 -10.66 0.74 -15.18
CA ALA A 155 -11.96 1.41 -15.15
C ALA A 155 -11.99 2.55 -14.12
N ALA A 156 -11.46 2.33 -12.91
CA ALA A 156 -11.35 3.37 -11.89
C ALA A 156 -10.47 4.54 -12.37
N LEU A 157 -9.29 4.27 -12.94
CA LEU A 157 -8.41 5.28 -13.51
C LEU A 157 -9.07 6.04 -14.66
N ALA A 158 -9.77 5.35 -15.56
CA ALA A 158 -10.49 5.97 -16.67
C ALA A 158 -11.65 6.86 -16.18
N LEU A 159 -12.36 6.45 -15.13
CA LEU A 159 -13.38 7.27 -14.48
C LEU A 159 -12.78 8.52 -13.83
N PHE A 160 -11.65 8.39 -13.14
CA PHE A 160 -10.95 9.52 -12.51
C PHE A 160 -10.30 10.46 -13.54
N ALA A 161 -9.83 9.93 -14.67
CA ALA A 161 -9.28 10.71 -15.78
C ALA A 161 -10.38 11.40 -16.61
N SER A 162 -11.59 10.83 -16.66
CA SER A 162 -12.69 11.33 -17.47
C SER A 162 -13.20 12.70 -17.02
N ARG A 163 -13.57 13.54 -17.99
CA ARG A 163 -14.13 14.88 -17.75
C ARG A 163 -15.45 14.83 -16.96
N SER A 164 -16.12 13.68 -16.95
CA SER A 164 -17.50 13.46 -16.48
C SER A 164 -17.69 13.32 -14.97
N GLY A 165 -16.63 13.16 -14.16
CA GLY A 165 -16.76 13.12 -12.69
C GLY A 165 -17.38 14.40 -12.09
N GLY A 166 -17.35 15.51 -12.82
CA GLY A 166 -18.06 16.75 -12.48
C GLY A 166 -19.58 16.62 -12.37
N ARG A 167 -20.20 15.67 -13.10
CA ARG A 167 -21.67 15.51 -13.10
C ARG A 167 -22.20 14.77 -11.87
N VAL A 168 -21.38 13.94 -11.23
CA VAL A 168 -21.75 13.27 -9.96
C VAL A 168 -21.71 14.27 -8.78
N LEU A 169 -20.98 15.38 -8.94
CA LEU A 169 -20.82 16.43 -7.93
C LEU A 169 -21.99 17.42 -7.86
N ASP A 170 -22.93 17.36 -8.81
CA ASP A 170 -24.12 18.22 -8.83
C ASP A 170 -25.31 17.64 -8.05
N LEU A 171 -25.11 16.56 -7.29
CA LEU A 171 -26.13 16.05 -6.37
C LEU A 171 -26.39 17.06 -5.23
N PRO A 172 -27.67 17.33 -4.89
CA PRO A 172 -28.06 18.42 -3.98
C PRO A 172 -27.49 18.28 -2.56
N VAL A 173 -27.13 17.07 -2.14
CA VAL A 173 -26.52 16.76 -0.84
C VAL A 173 -25.05 17.20 -0.76
N ILE A 174 -24.36 17.27 -1.90
CA ILE A 174 -22.89 17.41 -1.99
C ILE A 174 -22.45 18.87 -2.26
N ARG A 175 -23.40 19.77 -2.55
CA ARG A 175 -23.14 21.17 -2.90
C ARG A 175 -22.31 21.95 -1.85
N LYS A 176 -22.39 21.56 -0.57
CA LYS A 176 -21.64 22.18 0.54
C LYS A 176 -20.13 21.90 0.49
N TRP A 177 -19.71 20.84 -0.20
CA TRP A 177 -18.32 20.37 -0.29
C TRP A 177 -17.78 20.45 -1.72
N LYS A 178 -18.49 21.16 -2.61
CA LYS A 178 -18.23 21.20 -4.06
C LYS A 178 -16.80 21.64 -4.37
N THR A 179 -16.32 22.71 -3.72
CA THR A 179 -14.96 23.25 -3.91
C THR A 179 -13.86 22.27 -3.47
N ASP A 180 -14.07 21.57 -2.35
CA ASP A 180 -13.11 20.57 -1.85
C ASP A 180 -13.08 19.34 -2.77
N LEU A 181 -14.23 18.89 -3.25
CA LEU A 181 -14.32 17.75 -4.15
C LEU A 181 -13.81 18.05 -5.55
N GLU A 182 -14.02 19.27 -6.05
CA GLU A 182 -13.41 19.74 -7.30
C GLU A 182 -11.88 19.74 -7.20
N SER A 183 -11.32 20.23 -6.09
CA SER A 183 -9.87 20.21 -5.86
C SER A 183 -9.31 18.78 -5.74
N SER A 184 -10.08 17.86 -5.15
CA SER A 184 -9.73 16.44 -5.04
C SER A 184 -9.73 15.77 -6.41
N HIS A 185 -10.73 16.05 -7.24
CA HIS A 185 -10.88 15.49 -8.58
C HIS A 185 -9.82 16.02 -9.55
N ASP A 186 -9.50 17.32 -9.48
CA ASP A 186 -8.41 17.91 -10.27
C ASP A 186 -7.05 17.33 -9.85
N GLY A 187 -6.87 17.07 -8.55
CA GLY A 187 -5.72 16.35 -8.02
C GLY A 187 -5.61 14.92 -8.57
N LEU A 188 -6.70 14.14 -8.52
CA LEU A 188 -6.75 12.78 -9.09
C LEU A 188 -6.40 12.77 -10.58
N ARG A 189 -6.92 13.71 -11.37
CA ARG A 189 -6.59 13.82 -12.80
C ARG A 189 -5.12 14.07 -13.07
N ARG A 190 -4.51 14.99 -12.31
CA ARG A 190 -3.07 15.28 -12.44
C ARG A 190 -2.22 14.07 -12.06
N LEU A 191 -2.64 13.32 -11.04
CA LEU A 191 -1.95 12.10 -10.61
C LEU A 191 -2.16 10.92 -11.58
N ALA A 192 -3.31 10.85 -12.24
CA ALA A 192 -3.64 9.85 -13.25
C ALA A 192 -2.99 10.13 -14.62
N ALA A 193 -2.26 11.25 -14.77
CA ALA A 193 -1.56 11.56 -16.00
C ALA A 193 -0.55 10.44 -16.36
N PRO A 194 -0.44 10.02 -17.65
CA PRO A 194 0.38 8.87 -18.04
C PRO A 194 1.84 8.94 -17.56
N LYS A 195 2.47 10.13 -17.65
CA LYS A 195 3.85 10.34 -17.19
C LYS A 195 4.01 10.08 -15.69
N VAL A 196 3.04 10.54 -14.89
CA VAL A 196 3.03 10.38 -13.42
C VAL A 196 2.77 8.91 -13.06
N MET A 197 1.84 8.29 -13.77
CA MET A 197 1.48 6.88 -13.59
C MET A 197 2.64 5.93 -13.89
N VAL A 198 3.35 6.13 -15.00
CA VAL A 198 4.50 5.28 -15.36
C VAL A 198 5.59 5.34 -14.28
N LEU A 199 5.92 6.54 -13.80
CA LEU A 199 6.92 6.71 -12.75
C LEU A 199 6.45 6.15 -11.40
N ALA A 200 5.18 6.32 -11.05
CA ALA A 200 4.63 5.78 -9.81
C ALA A 200 4.55 4.24 -9.83
N VAL A 201 4.17 3.66 -10.96
CA VAL A 201 4.13 2.19 -11.14
C VAL A 201 5.53 1.61 -11.17
N SER A 202 6.52 2.26 -11.80
CA SER A 202 7.90 1.77 -11.78
C SER A 202 8.51 1.79 -10.37
N LEU A 203 8.27 2.86 -9.60
CA LEU A 203 8.65 2.91 -8.18
C LEU A 203 7.92 1.82 -7.37
N GLY A 204 6.63 1.60 -7.63
CA GLY A 204 5.85 0.54 -6.99
C GLY A 204 6.37 -0.87 -7.33
N LEU A 205 6.72 -1.12 -8.59
CA LEU A 205 7.31 -2.38 -9.05
C LEU A 205 8.64 -2.65 -8.34
N ALA A 206 9.53 -1.65 -8.29
CA ALA A 206 10.81 -1.79 -7.60
C ALA A 206 10.63 -2.03 -6.09
N ALA A 207 9.66 -1.36 -5.48
CA ALA A 207 9.34 -1.51 -4.06
C ALA A 207 8.84 -2.93 -3.73
N TRP A 208 7.85 -3.42 -4.48
CA TRP A 208 7.32 -4.77 -4.31
C TRP A 208 8.31 -5.87 -4.70
N LEU A 209 9.14 -5.64 -5.72
CA LEU A 209 10.21 -6.57 -6.09
C LEU A 209 11.25 -6.69 -4.97
N SER A 210 11.64 -5.56 -4.36
CA SER A 210 12.57 -5.56 -3.21
C SER A 210 12.00 -6.38 -2.04
N GLU A 211 10.70 -6.27 -1.80
CA GLU A 211 9.97 -7.04 -0.77
C GLU A 211 9.94 -8.54 -1.11
N GLY A 212 9.70 -8.89 -2.37
CA GLY A 212 9.78 -10.28 -2.86
C GLY A 212 11.19 -10.88 -2.72
N ILE A 213 12.24 -10.13 -3.07
CA ILE A 213 13.63 -10.57 -2.91
C ILE A 213 13.98 -10.71 -1.42
N ALA A 214 13.48 -9.81 -0.56
CA ALA A 214 13.70 -9.91 0.89
C ALA A 214 13.10 -11.21 1.45
N LEU A 215 11.88 -11.56 1.04
CA LEU A 215 11.25 -12.83 1.41
C LEU A 215 12.05 -14.03 0.89
N TRP A 216 12.53 -13.98 -0.34
CA TRP A 216 13.37 -15.03 -0.91
C TRP A 216 14.70 -15.20 -0.16
N LEU A 217 15.35 -14.11 0.27
CA LEU A 217 16.56 -14.17 1.09
C LEU A 217 16.27 -14.79 2.47
N ILE A 218 15.13 -14.47 3.07
CA ILE A 218 14.71 -15.07 4.35
C ILE A 218 14.51 -16.58 4.17
N LEU A 219 13.79 -17.00 3.12
CA LEU A 219 13.56 -18.42 2.83
C LEU A 219 14.87 -19.18 2.61
N ARG A 220 15.79 -18.63 1.80
CA ARG A 220 17.13 -19.22 1.61
C ARG A 220 17.95 -19.29 2.88
N GLY A 221 17.88 -18.27 3.72
CA GLY A 221 18.56 -18.27 5.02
C GLY A 221 18.04 -19.38 5.93
N LEU A 222 16.72 -19.65 5.88
CA LEU A 222 16.10 -20.75 6.63
C LEU A 222 16.55 -22.12 6.10
N GLU A 223 16.55 -22.33 4.78
CA GLU A 223 17.06 -23.56 4.14
C GLU A 223 18.54 -23.81 4.47
N SER A 224 19.36 -22.76 4.52
CA SER A 224 20.78 -22.90 4.89
C SER A 224 21.03 -23.25 6.37
N SER A 225 20.02 -23.05 7.22
CA SER A 225 20.08 -23.31 8.66
C SER A 225 19.56 -24.70 9.06
N THR A 226 18.79 -25.34 8.17
CA THR A 226 18.36 -26.75 8.31
C THR A 226 19.47 -27.68 7.81
N PRO A 227 19.92 -28.67 8.61
CA PRO A 227 20.97 -29.62 8.21
C PRO A 227 20.55 -30.57 7.08
#